data_AF-A0AAW4IBL5-F1
#
_entry.id   AF-A0AAW4IBL5-F1
#
_cell.length_a   1.000
_cell.length_b   1.000
_cell.length_c   1.000
_cell.angle_alpha   90.00
_cell.angle_beta   90.00
_cell.angle_gamma   90.00
#
_symmetry.space_group_name_H-M   'P 1'
#
loop_
_entity.id
_entity.type
_entity.pdbx_description
1 polymer ?
#
loop_
_entity_poly.entity_id
_entity_poly.type
_entity_poly.pdbx_seq_one_letter_code
_entity_poly.pdbx_strand_id
1 'polypeptide(L)'
;MSLELGERGKGQFFTPYPVSSLMARMTAGDVKEQLKQQDHIALNEPACGAGGMVIAYAEAMLDQDVNYQHYLHATLQDIDSTAVHMAYVQLSLLHVPAIVIHGNSLAMTEWAHWVTPAHVLGGWDKRLYFPRAVRAMREVLSMPATEDLVSSPQEVSVPPAPTPIAESATQYVVNQRREQLALF
;
A
#
# COMPACT_ATOMS: atom_id res chain seq x y z
N MET A 1 -13.77 10.15 20.51
CA MET A 1 -14.44 10.17 19.18
C MET A 1 -15.70 11.03 19.30
N SER A 2 -15.65 12.30 18.88
CA SER A 2 -16.76 13.26 19.04
C SER A 2 -17.80 13.18 17.91
N LEU A 3 -17.44 12.63 16.76
CA LEU A 3 -18.30 12.60 15.55
C LEU A 3 -19.15 11.32 15.42
N GLU A 4 -18.97 10.34 16.31
CA GLU A 4 -19.73 9.07 16.35
C GLU A 4 -19.86 8.32 15.01
N LEU A 5 -18.88 8.46 14.11
CA LEU A 5 -18.87 7.87 12.76
C LEU A 5 -18.68 6.34 12.73
N GLY A 6 -18.76 5.68 13.89
CA GLY A 6 -18.60 4.23 14.00
C GLY A 6 -19.95 3.52 13.95
N GLU A 7 -20.09 2.56 13.05
CA GLU A 7 -21.29 1.72 12.97
C GLU A 7 -21.27 0.60 14.01
N ARG A 8 -21.78 0.89 15.22
CA ARG A 8 -21.87 -0.09 16.33
C ARG A 8 -22.58 -1.38 15.94
N GLY A 9 -23.60 -1.29 15.07
CA GLY A 9 -24.35 -2.45 14.57
C GLY A 9 -23.53 -3.41 13.70
N LYS A 10 -22.44 -2.94 13.10
CA LYS A 10 -21.47 -3.75 12.33
C LYS A 10 -20.30 -4.25 13.18
N GLY A 11 -20.27 -3.91 14.48
CA GLY A 11 -19.14 -4.20 15.36
C GLY A 11 -17.89 -3.39 15.02
N GLN A 12 -18.04 -2.22 14.39
CA GLN A 12 -16.91 -1.35 14.06
C GLN A 12 -16.42 -0.62 15.31
N PHE A 13 -15.11 -0.72 15.57
CA PHE A 13 -14.45 0.01 16.64
C PHE A 13 -13.19 0.68 16.08
N PHE A 14 -12.96 1.92 16.45
CA PHE A 14 -11.72 2.61 16.13
C PHE A 14 -10.74 2.46 17.28
N THR A 15 -9.52 2.05 16.95
CA THR A 15 -8.43 1.93 17.93
C THR A 15 -8.21 3.25 18.64
N PRO A 16 -8.28 3.30 19.98
CA PRO A 16 -7.96 4.52 20.74
C PRO A 16 -6.55 4.99 20.43
N TYR A 17 -6.39 6.30 20.21
CA TYR A 17 -5.10 6.85 19.75
C TYR A 17 -3.89 6.47 20.63
N PRO A 18 -3.97 6.44 21.98
CA PRO A 18 -2.84 6.00 22.81
C PRO A 18 -2.39 4.56 22.52
N VAL A 19 -3.33 3.67 22.14
CA VAL A 19 -3.01 2.29 21.75
C VAL A 19 -2.30 2.29 20.38
N SER A 20 -2.80 3.07 19.41
CA SER A 20 -2.14 3.23 18.11
C SER A 20 -0.72 3.78 18.26
N SER A 21 -0.52 4.80 19.10
CA SER A 21 0.79 5.41 19.37
C SER A 21 1.76 4.42 20.02
N LEU A 22 1.30 3.66 21.02
CA LEU A 22 2.10 2.59 21.64
C LEU A 22 2.54 1.56 20.59
N MET A 23 1.60 1.04 19.81
CA MET A 23 1.87 0.04 18.78
C MET A 23 2.82 0.57 17.71
N ALA A 24 2.60 1.79 17.22
CA ALA A 24 3.45 2.45 16.24
C ALA A 24 4.90 2.59 16.73
N ARG A 25 5.11 3.04 17.97
CA ARG A 25 6.47 3.16 18.55
C ARG A 25 7.16 1.81 18.69
N MET A 26 6.40 0.76 19.04
CA MET A 26 6.94 -0.60 19.15
C MET A 26 7.32 -1.18 17.79
N THR A 27 6.52 -0.95 16.75
CA THR A 27 6.73 -1.54 15.42
C THR A 27 7.66 -0.73 14.52
N ALA A 28 7.75 0.58 14.72
CA ALA A 28 8.66 1.44 13.96
C ALA A 28 10.13 1.03 14.14
N GLY A 29 10.53 0.66 15.37
CA GLY A 29 11.92 0.35 15.68
C GLY A 29 12.83 1.56 15.41
N ASP A 30 14.06 1.31 14.95
CA ASP A 30 14.98 2.36 14.50
C ASP A 30 14.77 2.64 13.00
N VAL A 31 13.99 3.67 12.72
CA VAL A 31 13.63 4.06 11.35
C VAL A 31 14.84 4.61 10.59
N LYS A 32 15.76 5.29 11.29
CA LYS A 32 16.97 5.85 10.67
C LYS A 32 17.89 4.74 10.17
N GLU A 33 18.04 3.66 10.94
CA GLU A 33 18.83 2.50 10.51
C GLU A 33 18.18 1.77 9.33
N GLN A 34 16.86 1.58 9.36
CA GLN A 34 16.12 1.00 8.24
C GLN A 34 16.36 1.77 6.94
N LEU A 35 16.27 3.10 6.99
CA LEU A 35 16.45 3.97 5.82
C LEU A 35 17.88 4.02 5.27
N LYS A 36 18.87 3.40 5.91
CA LYS A 36 20.20 3.18 5.31
C LYS A 36 20.20 2.01 4.33
N GLN A 37 19.28 1.07 4.49
CA GLN A 37 19.19 -0.16 3.68
C GLN A 37 18.10 -0.10 2.60
N GLN A 38 17.12 0.77 2.76
CA GLN A 38 16.02 0.96 1.83
C GLN A 38 15.68 2.45 1.66
N ASP A 39 15.19 2.82 0.48
CA ASP A 39 14.92 4.22 0.14
C ASP A 39 13.71 4.82 0.87
N HIS A 40 12.82 3.97 1.39
CA HIS A 40 11.60 4.35 2.10
C HIS A 40 11.08 3.22 2.97
N ILE A 41 10.21 3.56 3.91
CA ILE A 41 9.35 2.65 4.65
C ILE A 41 8.05 2.45 3.88
N ALA A 42 7.71 1.20 3.59
CA ALA A 42 6.41 0.82 3.05
C ALA A 42 5.55 0.23 4.17
N LEU A 43 4.44 0.90 4.48
CA LEU A 43 3.51 0.50 5.54
C LEU A 43 2.22 -0.02 4.94
N ASN A 44 1.78 -1.22 5.34
CA ASN A 44 0.50 -1.79 4.94
C ASN A 44 -0.44 -1.85 6.14
N GLU A 45 -1.68 -1.41 5.94
CA GLU A 45 -2.71 -1.47 6.97
C GLU A 45 -4.04 -2.00 6.40
N PRO A 46 -4.34 -3.30 6.59
CA PRO A 46 -5.41 -4.00 5.88
C PRO A 46 -6.81 -3.88 6.51
N ALA A 47 -6.96 -3.24 7.66
CA ALA A 47 -8.27 -2.96 8.29
C ALA A 47 -8.24 -1.56 8.89
N CYS A 48 -8.05 -0.58 8.01
CA CYS A 48 -7.45 0.68 8.40
C CYS A 48 -8.34 1.61 9.22
N GLY A 49 -9.65 1.38 9.21
CA GLY A 49 -10.63 2.30 9.76
C GLY A 49 -10.41 3.70 9.20
N ALA A 50 -10.31 4.68 10.10
CA ALA A 50 -10.01 6.06 9.75
C ALA A 50 -8.50 6.32 9.53
N GLY A 51 -7.65 5.31 9.39
CA GLY A 51 -6.20 5.46 9.16
C GLY A 51 -5.37 5.81 10.40
N GLY A 52 -5.94 5.71 11.61
CA GLY A 52 -5.30 6.15 12.86
C GLY A 52 -3.97 5.47 13.17
N MET A 53 -3.78 4.21 12.76
CA MET A 53 -2.50 3.50 12.95
C MET A 53 -1.38 4.08 12.08
N VAL A 54 -1.70 4.43 10.82
CA VAL A 54 -0.74 5.05 9.90
C VAL A 54 -0.35 6.45 10.37
N ILE A 55 -1.31 7.22 10.89
CA ILE A 55 -1.05 8.54 11.47
C ILE A 55 -0.11 8.42 12.69
N ALA A 56 -0.38 7.46 13.58
CA ALA A 56 0.48 7.19 14.73
C ALA A 56 1.89 6.74 14.31
N TYR A 57 2.02 5.96 13.23
CA TYR A 57 3.33 5.58 12.69
C TYR A 57 4.09 6.78 12.11
N ALA A 58 3.41 7.67 11.38
CA ALA A 58 4.00 8.91 10.91
C ALA A 58 4.50 9.80 12.07
N GLU A 59 3.73 9.89 13.16
CA GLU A 59 4.16 10.57 14.39
C GLU A 59 5.41 9.90 15.01
N ALA A 60 5.44 8.56 15.10
CA ALA A 60 6.60 7.84 15.62
C ALA A 60 7.87 8.05 14.77
N MET A 61 7.74 8.29 13.46
CA MET A 61 8.87 8.70 12.61
C MET A 61 9.33 10.13 12.93
N LEU A 62 8.39 11.07 13.15
CA LEU A 62 8.73 12.43 13.54
C LEU A 62 9.47 12.48 14.87
N ASP A 63 9.09 11.66 15.84
CA ASP A 63 9.78 11.57 17.13
C ASP A 63 11.23 11.08 17.02
N GLN A 64 11.56 10.41 15.91
CA GLN A 64 12.91 10.01 15.57
C GLN A 64 13.62 11.03 14.66
N ASP A 65 13.07 12.24 14.50
CA ASP A 65 13.52 13.29 13.56
C ASP A 65 13.56 12.83 12.09
N VAL A 66 12.66 11.92 11.70
CA VAL A 66 12.53 11.45 10.31
C VAL A 66 11.28 12.06 9.68
N ASN A 67 11.46 12.78 8.58
CA ASN A 67 10.32 13.33 7.82
C ASN A 67 9.58 12.22 7.07
N TYR A 68 8.47 11.75 7.64
CA TYR A 68 7.63 10.72 7.02
C TYR A 68 7.12 11.11 5.62
N GLN A 69 6.93 12.40 5.32
CA GLN A 69 6.37 12.83 4.03
C GLN A 69 7.30 12.47 2.86
N HIS A 70 8.61 12.31 3.11
CA HIS A 70 9.58 11.91 2.11
C HIS A 70 9.89 10.42 2.12
N TYR A 71 9.77 9.77 3.28
CA TYR A 71 10.29 8.42 3.50
C TYR A 71 9.21 7.39 3.83
N LEU A 72 7.95 7.76 4.03
CA LEU A 72 6.84 6.83 4.28
C LEU A 72 5.94 6.77 3.05
N HIS A 73 5.61 5.56 2.63
CA HIS A 73 4.46 5.30 1.77
C HIS A 73 3.54 4.29 2.44
N ALA A 74 2.25 4.62 2.51
CA ALA A 74 1.26 3.77 3.14
C ALA A 74 0.27 3.18 2.12
N THR A 75 -0.10 1.92 2.30
CA THR A 75 -1.21 1.27 1.59
C THR A 75 -2.24 0.84 2.62
N LEU A 76 -3.43 1.40 2.55
CA LEU A 76 -4.49 1.19 3.51
C LEU A 76 -5.68 0.53 2.82
N GLN A 77 -6.36 -0.38 3.51
CA GLN A 77 -7.57 -1.03 3.00
C GLN A 77 -8.62 -1.13 4.11
N ASP A 78 -9.89 -0.88 3.78
CA ASP A 78 -11.01 -1.16 4.67
C ASP A 78 -12.24 -1.58 3.88
N ILE A 79 -13.11 -2.37 4.53
CA ILE A 79 -14.36 -2.87 3.98
C ILE A 79 -15.48 -1.82 4.04
N ASP A 80 -15.36 -0.84 4.94
CA ASP A 80 -16.32 0.26 5.06
C ASP A 80 -15.84 1.48 4.26
N SER A 81 -16.64 1.85 3.24
CA SER A 81 -16.40 3.06 2.45
C SER A 81 -16.29 4.34 3.29
N THR A 82 -17.03 4.48 4.40
CA THR A 82 -16.95 5.68 5.24
C THR A 82 -15.59 5.78 5.91
N ALA A 83 -15.10 4.66 6.44
CA ALA A 83 -13.75 4.54 7.00
C ALA A 83 -12.66 4.90 5.98
N VAL A 84 -12.77 4.36 4.76
CA VAL A 84 -11.87 4.67 3.64
C VAL A 84 -11.81 6.17 3.34
N HIS A 85 -12.94 6.85 3.23
CA HIS A 85 -12.95 8.30 2.96
C HIS A 85 -12.39 9.11 4.13
N MET A 86 -12.66 8.70 5.38
CA MET A 86 -12.05 9.34 6.56
C MET A 86 -10.52 9.21 6.56
N ALA A 87 -10.00 8.01 6.24
CA ALA A 87 -8.57 7.78 6.11
C ALA A 87 -7.99 8.65 4.99
N TYR A 88 -8.62 8.67 3.81
CA TYR A 88 -8.18 9.48 2.68
C TYR A 88 -8.07 10.97 3.02
N VAL A 89 -9.09 11.55 3.65
CA VAL A 89 -9.09 12.98 4.03
C VAL A 89 -7.97 13.28 5.02
N GLN A 90 -7.84 12.48 6.09
CA GLN A 90 -6.81 12.73 7.11
C GLN A 90 -5.40 12.60 6.55
N LEU A 91 -5.12 11.55 5.77
CA LEU A 91 -3.80 11.34 5.15
C LEU A 91 -3.46 12.44 4.14
N SER A 92 -4.46 12.92 3.39
CA SER A 92 -4.28 14.04 2.46
C SER A 92 -3.93 15.34 3.20
N LEU A 93 -4.63 15.64 4.30
CA LEU A 93 -4.38 16.84 5.11
C LEU A 93 -3.01 16.80 5.81
N LEU A 94 -2.57 15.62 6.24
CA LEU A 94 -1.26 15.41 6.85
C LEU A 94 -0.13 15.24 5.83
N HIS A 95 -0.45 15.31 4.53
CA HIS A 95 0.52 15.12 3.45
C HIS A 95 1.26 13.77 3.52
N VAL A 96 0.57 12.71 3.95
CA VAL A 96 1.10 11.34 3.96
C VAL A 96 0.94 10.74 2.56
N PRO A 97 2.04 10.30 1.90
CA PRO A 97 1.94 9.57 0.64
C PRO A 97 1.25 8.22 0.84
N ALA A 98 0.08 8.02 0.24
CA ALA A 98 -0.69 6.81 0.44
C ALA A 98 -1.59 6.42 -0.72
N ILE A 99 -1.93 5.12 -0.76
CA ILE A 99 -3.02 4.53 -1.54
C ILE A 99 -4.05 4.00 -0.54
N VAL A 100 -5.30 4.43 -0.67
CA VAL A 100 -6.40 4.01 0.20
C VAL A 100 -7.40 3.22 -0.62
N ILE A 101 -7.68 1.98 -0.22
CA ILE A 101 -8.44 0.99 -0.97
C ILE A 101 -9.74 0.69 -0.23
N HIS A 102 -10.85 0.72 -0.94
CA HIS A 102 -12.11 0.14 -0.48
C HIS A 102 -12.21 -1.29 -1.00
N GLY A 103 -12.22 -2.25 -0.08
CA GLY A 103 -12.13 -3.66 -0.43
C GLY A 103 -12.21 -4.58 0.77
N ASN A 104 -12.31 -5.87 0.50
CA ASN A 104 -12.21 -6.89 1.54
C ASN A 104 -10.83 -7.56 1.49
N SER A 105 -10.01 -7.26 2.50
CA SER A 105 -8.64 -7.74 2.63
C SER A 105 -8.55 -9.26 2.83
N LEU A 106 -9.57 -9.89 3.43
CA LEU A 106 -9.61 -11.36 3.57
C LEU A 106 -9.99 -12.06 2.27
N ALA A 107 -10.88 -11.45 1.50
CA ALA A 107 -11.30 -11.97 0.20
C ALA A 107 -10.37 -11.55 -0.95
N MET A 108 -9.36 -10.70 -0.68
CA MET A 108 -8.47 -10.11 -1.68
C MET A 108 -9.25 -9.42 -2.81
N THR A 109 -10.30 -8.69 -2.45
CA THR A 109 -11.14 -7.95 -3.41
C THR A 109 -11.01 -6.46 -3.22
N GLU A 110 -10.99 -5.73 -4.33
CA GLU A 110 -10.93 -4.27 -4.36
C GLU A 110 -12.10 -3.75 -5.19
N TRP A 111 -12.84 -2.79 -4.64
CA TRP A 111 -13.96 -2.15 -5.32
C TRP A 111 -13.60 -0.76 -5.83
N ALA A 112 -12.77 -0.01 -5.10
CA ALA A 112 -12.30 1.32 -5.49
C ALA A 112 -11.00 1.68 -4.75
N HIS A 113 -10.26 2.67 -5.24
CA HIS A 113 -9.10 3.21 -4.54
C HIS A 113 -8.90 4.71 -4.81
N TRP A 114 -8.16 5.36 -3.91
CA TRP A 114 -7.80 6.77 -3.97
C TRP A 114 -6.33 6.94 -3.65
N VAL A 115 -5.66 7.84 -4.37
CA VAL A 115 -4.26 8.20 -4.13
C VAL A 115 -4.19 9.58 -3.49
N THR A 116 -3.41 9.73 -2.43
CA THR A 116 -3.30 11.04 -1.77
C THR A 116 -2.54 12.03 -2.65
N PRO A 117 -2.76 13.35 -2.50
CA PRO A 117 -1.98 14.35 -3.23
C PRO A 117 -0.47 14.20 -3.03
N ALA A 118 -0.03 13.85 -1.81
CA ALA A 118 1.38 13.60 -1.50
C ALA A 118 1.96 12.41 -2.29
N HIS A 119 1.16 11.37 -2.57
CA HIS A 119 1.58 10.26 -3.43
C HIS A 119 1.87 10.75 -4.85
N VAL A 120 0.97 11.56 -5.42
CA VAL A 120 1.10 12.09 -6.79
C VAL A 120 2.27 13.08 -6.88
N LEU A 121 2.31 14.08 -6.00
CA LEU A 121 3.32 15.13 -6.00
C LEU A 121 4.72 14.58 -5.69
N GLY A 122 4.82 13.55 -4.85
CA GLY A 122 6.09 12.87 -4.55
C GLY A 122 6.59 11.93 -5.65
N GLY A 123 5.81 11.73 -6.72
CA GLY A 123 6.15 10.82 -7.82
C GLY A 123 6.26 9.36 -7.37
N TRP A 124 5.44 8.95 -6.41
CA TRP A 124 5.59 7.68 -5.72
C TRP A 124 5.37 6.45 -6.59
N ASP A 125 4.57 6.56 -7.67
CA ASP A 125 4.48 5.50 -8.69
C ASP A 125 5.88 5.05 -9.11
N LYS A 126 6.74 5.98 -9.54
CA LYS A 126 8.10 5.65 -10.01
C LYS A 126 8.96 5.07 -8.88
N ARG A 127 8.86 5.64 -7.67
CA ARG A 127 9.62 5.20 -6.49
C ARG A 127 9.27 3.76 -6.08
N LEU A 128 8.02 3.34 -6.26
CA LEU A 128 7.55 2.00 -5.91
C LEU A 128 7.81 0.98 -7.04
N TYR A 129 7.61 1.37 -8.30
CA TYR A 129 7.75 0.46 -9.44
C TYR A 129 9.21 0.19 -9.83
N PHE A 130 10.07 1.20 -9.80
CA PHE A 130 11.43 1.08 -10.37
C PHE A 130 12.32 0.08 -9.61
N PRO A 131 12.42 0.11 -8.27
CA PRO A 131 13.22 -0.87 -7.54
C PRO A 131 12.68 -2.29 -7.64
N ARG A 132 11.34 -2.45 -7.69
CA ARG A 132 10.69 -3.77 -7.87
C ARG A 132 11.00 -4.38 -9.23
N ALA A 133 10.91 -3.59 -10.31
CA ALA A 133 11.22 -4.05 -11.65
C ALA A 133 12.69 -4.47 -11.79
N VAL A 134 13.62 -3.67 -11.25
CA VAL A 134 15.05 -3.99 -11.24
C VAL A 134 15.33 -5.25 -10.42
N ARG A 135 14.70 -5.40 -9.26
CA ARG A 135 14.83 -6.61 -8.42
C ARG A 135 14.29 -7.85 -9.13
N ALA A 136 13.09 -7.79 -9.70
CA ALA A 136 12.49 -8.89 -10.45
C ALA A 136 13.36 -9.27 -11.66
N MET A 137 13.86 -8.28 -12.41
CA MET A 137 14.77 -8.51 -13.53
C MET A 137 16.07 -9.19 -13.07
N ARG A 138 16.66 -8.70 -11.97
CA ARG A 138 17.88 -9.30 -11.39
C ARG A 138 17.63 -10.73 -10.95
N GLU A 139 16.51 -10.99 -10.28
CA GLU A 139 16.11 -12.34 -9.86
C GLU A 139 16.03 -13.26 -11.08
N VAL A 140 15.29 -12.88 -12.14
CA VAL A 140 15.21 -13.62 -13.42
C VAL A 140 16.60 -13.88 -14.04
N LEU A 141 17.46 -12.87 -14.10
CA LEU A 141 18.82 -12.97 -14.66
C LEU A 141 19.76 -13.83 -13.79
N SER A 142 19.50 -13.91 -12.49
CA SER A 142 20.28 -14.69 -11.52
C SER A 142 19.74 -16.10 -11.30
N MET A 143 18.63 -16.46 -11.94
CA MET A 143 18.17 -17.85 -11.97
C MET A 143 19.23 -18.67 -12.71
N PRO A 144 19.74 -19.78 -12.13
CA PRO A 144 20.65 -20.65 -12.85
C PRO A 144 19.92 -21.15 -14.11
N ALA A 145 20.57 -21.00 -15.27
CA ALA A 145 20.14 -21.69 -16.46
C ALA A 145 20.15 -23.17 -16.11
N THR A 146 18.98 -23.80 -16.08
CA THR A 146 18.89 -25.24 -15.85
C THR A 146 19.48 -25.93 -17.08
N GLU A 147 20.79 -26.19 -17.04
CA GLU A 147 21.45 -27.16 -17.88
C GLU A 147 21.14 -28.56 -17.32
N ASP A 148 20.54 -29.37 -18.18
CA ASP A 148 20.39 -30.82 -18.14
C ASP A 148 19.49 -31.49 -17.09
N LEU A 149 18.26 -31.79 -17.53
CA LEU A 149 17.76 -33.17 -17.49
C LEU A 149 17.09 -33.52 -18.83
N VAL A 150 17.88 -34.05 -19.77
CA VAL A 150 17.34 -34.87 -20.85
C VAL A 150 16.84 -36.18 -20.23
N SER A 151 15.52 -36.27 -20.05
CA SER A 151 14.81 -37.55 -20.06
C SER A 151 13.60 -37.37 -20.96
N SER A 152 13.41 -38.35 -21.86
CA SER A 152 12.36 -38.54 -22.87
C SER A 152 11.07 -37.72 -22.71
N PRO A 153 10.46 -37.26 -23.83
CA PRO A 153 9.42 -36.23 -23.85
C PRO A 153 8.18 -36.70 -23.10
N GLN A 154 8.09 -36.38 -21.82
CA GLN A 154 6.79 -36.12 -21.25
C GLN A 154 6.34 -34.82 -21.88
N GLU A 155 5.13 -34.80 -22.45
CA GLU A 155 4.42 -33.56 -22.74
C GLU A 155 4.35 -32.75 -21.44
N VAL A 156 5.38 -31.93 -21.23
CA VAL A 156 5.27 -30.79 -20.34
C VAL A 156 4.26 -29.92 -21.03
N SER A 157 3.02 -29.98 -20.56
CA SER A 157 2.02 -28.99 -20.91
C SER A 157 2.68 -27.65 -20.65
N VAL A 158 3.03 -26.94 -21.72
CA VAL A 158 3.50 -25.57 -21.65
C VAL A 158 2.50 -24.89 -20.72
N PRO A 159 2.90 -24.41 -19.52
CA PRO A 159 1.98 -23.63 -18.72
C PRO A 159 1.52 -22.53 -19.66
N PRO A 160 0.19 -22.34 -19.84
CA PRO A 160 -0.32 -21.40 -20.81
C PRO A 160 0.47 -20.12 -20.61
N ALA A 161 1.07 -19.62 -21.70
CA ALA A 161 1.83 -18.37 -21.70
C ALA A 161 1.07 -17.42 -20.77
N PRO A 162 1.73 -16.83 -19.75
CA PRO A 162 1.03 -16.08 -18.71
C PRO A 162 0.03 -15.22 -19.44
N THR A 163 -1.26 -15.55 -19.27
CA THR A 163 -2.32 -14.83 -19.94
C THR A 163 -1.98 -13.40 -19.64
N PRO A 164 -1.68 -12.56 -20.66
CA PRO A 164 -1.22 -11.20 -20.41
C PRO A 164 -2.15 -10.69 -19.34
N ILE A 165 -1.60 -10.39 -18.13
CA ILE A 165 -2.42 -9.91 -17.00
C ILE A 165 -3.26 -8.87 -17.68
N ALA A 166 -4.56 -9.18 -17.74
CA ALA A 166 -5.40 -8.62 -18.78
C ALA A 166 -5.10 -7.13 -18.81
N GLU A 167 -5.14 -6.55 -19.99
CA GLU A 167 -5.28 -5.12 -20.20
C GLU A 167 -6.47 -4.52 -19.39
N SER A 168 -7.02 -5.20 -18.38
CA SER A 168 -7.90 -4.73 -17.34
C SER A 168 -7.18 -4.14 -16.14
N ALA A 169 -6.09 -4.68 -15.57
CA ALA A 169 -5.58 -4.17 -14.28
C ALA A 169 -4.88 -2.80 -14.41
N THR A 170 -3.96 -2.68 -15.37
CA THR A 170 -3.28 -1.41 -15.68
C THR A 170 -4.24 -0.41 -16.31
N GLN A 171 -5.15 -0.86 -17.18
CA GLN A 171 -6.15 0.00 -17.80
C GLN A 171 -7.24 0.42 -16.80
N TYR A 172 -7.55 -0.38 -15.79
CA TYR A 172 -8.48 -0.04 -14.71
C TYR A 172 -7.90 1.07 -13.84
N VAL A 173 -6.64 0.96 -13.43
CA VAL A 173 -5.95 2.03 -12.67
C VAL A 173 -5.81 3.31 -13.51
N VAL A 174 -5.52 3.20 -14.81
CA VAL A 174 -5.44 4.34 -15.73
C VAL A 174 -6.81 4.96 -16.04
N ASN A 175 -7.86 4.15 -16.22
CA ASN A 175 -9.22 4.62 -16.52
C ASN A 175 -9.86 5.26 -15.28
N GLN A 176 -9.68 4.70 -14.09
CA GLN A 176 -10.19 5.32 -12.86
C GLN A 176 -9.42 6.60 -12.50
N ARG A 177 -8.11 6.68 -12.79
CA ARG A 177 -7.37 7.96 -12.69
C ARG A 177 -7.93 9.03 -13.64
N ARG A 178 -8.34 8.65 -14.86
CA ARG A 178 -8.99 9.60 -15.80
C ARG A 178 -10.34 10.09 -15.28
N GLU A 179 -11.16 9.24 -14.69
CA GLU A 179 -12.44 9.64 -14.09
C GLU A 179 -12.25 10.58 -12.89
N GLN A 180 -11.25 10.32 -12.04
CA GLN A 180 -10.94 11.18 -10.90
C GLN A 180 -10.34 12.54 -11.31
N LEU A 181 -9.51 12.58 -12.36
CA LEU A 181 -8.96 13.83 -12.91
C LEU A 181 -9.99 14.63 -13.71
N ALA A 182 -11.06 14.02 -14.21
CA ALA A 182 -12.15 14.69 -14.94
C ALA A 182 -13.15 15.42 -14.02
N LEU A 183 -13.00 15.29 -12.70
CA LEU A 183 -13.78 16.02 -11.68
C LEU A 183 -13.15 17.37 -11.30
N PHE A 184 -12.00 17.72 -11.91
CA PHE A 184 -11.29 19.00 -11.77
C PHE A 184 -11.10 19.64 -13.15
#